data_AF-A0A521T201-F1
#
_entry.id   AF-A0A521T201-F1
#
_cell.length_a   1.000
_cell.length_b   1.000
_cell.length_c   1.000
_cell.angle_alpha   90.00
_cell.angle_beta   90.00
_cell.angle_gamma   90.00
#
_symmetry.space_group_name_H-M   'P 1'
#
loop_
_entity.id
_entity.type
_entity.pdbx_description
1 polymer ?
#
loop_
_entity_poly.entity_id
_entity_poly.type
_entity_poly.pdbx_seq_one_letter_code
_entity_poly.pdbx_strand_id
1 'polypeptide(L)'
;MSSRKSPSSLADLASILKVLADSQRLQILNLIIEGTHTSRALSAATGLSKNLLSHHLKTLKDAGLVKVDRDPLDQRWQYHTPDSHRLTEVQFLLSHFLHPARIQPRSGIYGPHGQPAPYQPPRHIQFDKEFGMTSTKIKMIFLCSGNSARSQMAEAFLRHHAGDDFEVYSAGTEPKGMNPYTVRAMDELGIDMSGHHSKSVREFLGHMNFGYVITVCDDAEENCPAVFLSQGQHLHWSFEDPAKAAGSDEEVLAKFRGVRDQINNRIQAWLTELETIASLN
;
A
#
# COMPACT_ATOMS: atom_id res chain seq x y z
N MET A 1 -12.79 17.92 21.60
CA MET A 1 -13.18 16.50 21.42
C MET A 1 -13.68 16.34 19.98
N SER A 2 -12.79 16.01 19.06
CA SER A 2 -13.12 15.80 17.65
C SER A 2 -13.23 14.29 17.41
N SER A 3 -14.43 13.84 17.06
CA SER A 3 -14.77 12.46 16.77
C SER A 3 -13.95 11.98 15.56
N ARG A 4 -12.93 11.16 15.80
CA ARG A 4 -12.30 10.37 14.74
C ARG A 4 -13.32 9.33 14.33
N LYS A 5 -14.02 9.56 13.22
CA LYS A 5 -14.81 8.51 12.56
C LYS A 5 -13.84 7.35 12.27
N SER A 6 -14.17 6.17 12.77
CA SER A 6 -13.45 4.94 12.45
C SER A 6 -13.38 4.76 10.93
N PRO A 7 -12.32 4.13 10.37
CA PRO A 7 -12.39 3.61 9.01
C PRO A 7 -13.65 2.73 8.91
N SER A 8 -14.42 2.95 7.86
CA SER A 8 -15.73 2.35 7.62
C SER A 8 -15.79 0.84 7.96
N SER A 9 -16.84 0.43 8.68
CA SER A 9 -16.98 -0.94 9.20
C SER A 9 -17.11 -2.00 8.08
N LEU A 10 -16.89 -3.29 8.38
CA LEU A 10 -17.17 -4.41 7.46
C LEU A 10 -18.59 -4.37 6.86
N ALA A 11 -19.56 -3.81 7.57
CA ALA A 11 -20.92 -3.62 7.07
C ALA A 11 -20.99 -2.60 5.92
N ASP A 12 -20.15 -1.57 5.94
CA ASP A 12 -20.04 -0.59 4.86
C ASP A 12 -19.37 -1.22 3.63
N LEU A 13 -18.29 -1.97 3.83
CA LEU A 13 -17.66 -2.76 2.76
C LEU A 13 -18.67 -3.71 2.11
N ALA A 14 -19.44 -4.46 2.90
CA ALA A 14 -20.48 -5.36 2.40
C ALA A 14 -21.56 -4.61 1.60
N SER A 15 -21.99 -3.43 2.05
CA SER A 15 -22.95 -2.58 1.36
C SER A 15 -22.42 -2.14 -0.02
N ILE A 16 -21.16 -1.71 -0.07
CA ILE A 16 -20.49 -1.28 -1.31
C ILE A 16 -20.31 -2.47 -2.26
N LEU A 17 -19.83 -3.61 -1.77
CA LEU A 17 -19.68 -4.82 -2.57
C LEU A 17 -21.02 -5.28 -3.16
N LYS A 18 -22.12 -5.15 -2.40
CA LYS A 18 -23.47 -5.42 -2.91
C LYS A 18 -23.86 -4.48 -4.04
N VAL A 19 -23.49 -3.20 -3.97
CA VAL A 19 -23.70 -2.25 -5.08
C VAL A 19 -22.85 -2.67 -6.29
N LEU A 20 -21.58 -3.02 -6.09
CA LEU A 20 -20.65 -3.39 -7.16
C LEU A 20 -20.85 -4.80 -7.74
N ALA A 21 -21.64 -5.67 -7.10
CA ALA A 21 -21.89 -7.04 -7.59
C ALA A 21 -22.74 -7.11 -8.88
N ASP A 22 -23.15 -5.98 -9.45
CA ASP A 22 -23.91 -5.88 -10.70
C ASP A 22 -22.98 -5.47 -11.85
N SER A 23 -22.98 -6.29 -12.90
CA SER A 23 -22.07 -6.12 -14.04
C SER A 23 -22.27 -4.79 -14.79
N GLN A 24 -23.50 -4.29 -14.87
CA GLN A 24 -23.78 -3.02 -15.56
C GLN A 24 -23.25 -1.84 -14.73
N ARG A 25 -23.38 -1.90 -13.40
CA ARG A 25 -22.81 -0.88 -12.51
C ARG A 25 -21.29 -0.86 -12.55
N LEU A 26 -20.64 -2.03 -12.60
CA LEU A 26 -19.19 -2.11 -12.80
C LEU A 26 -18.75 -1.49 -14.12
N GLN A 27 -19.46 -1.79 -15.21
CA GLN A 27 -19.14 -1.23 -16.52
C GLN A 27 -19.30 0.30 -16.54
N ILE A 28 -20.38 0.84 -15.94
CA ILE A 28 -20.59 2.29 -15.81
C ILE A 28 -19.45 2.92 -14.99
N LEU A 29 -19.10 2.33 -13.84
CA LEU A 29 -18.05 2.84 -12.98
C LEU A 29 -16.67 2.80 -13.65
N ASN A 30 -16.35 1.73 -14.40
CA ASN A 30 -15.10 1.64 -15.17
C ASN A 30 -14.95 2.81 -16.14
N LEU A 31 -16.02 3.14 -16.88
CA LEU A 31 -16.01 4.29 -17.79
C LEU A 31 -15.82 5.61 -17.02
N ILE A 32 -16.55 5.82 -15.92
CA ILE A 32 -16.43 7.04 -15.11
C ILE A 32 -15.04 7.21 -14.51
N ILE A 33 -14.35 6.13 -14.15
CA ILE A 33 -12.98 6.19 -13.62
C ILE A 33 -11.98 6.67 -14.69
N GLU A 34 -12.22 6.33 -15.96
CA GLU A 34 -11.35 6.72 -17.08
C GLU A 34 -11.55 8.18 -17.52
N GLY A 35 -12.65 8.82 -17.12
CA GLY A 35 -12.88 10.23 -17.42
C GLY A 35 -14.27 10.77 -17.05
N THR A 36 -14.45 12.07 -17.23
CA THR A 36 -15.74 12.73 -16.99
C THR A 36 -16.73 12.42 -18.11
N HIS A 37 -17.86 11.81 -17.78
CA HIS A 37 -18.88 11.43 -18.77
C HIS A 37 -20.24 12.07 -18.53
N THR A 38 -20.95 12.38 -19.61
CA THR A 38 -22.37 12.74 -19.55
C THR A 38 -23.25 11.50 -19.59
N SER A 39 -24.49 11.59 -19.14
CA SER A 39 -25.46 10.48 -19.24
C SER A 39 -25.68 10.00 -20.69
N ARG A 40 -25.55 10.90 -21.67
CA ARG A 40 -25.65 10.55 -23.09
C ARG A 40 -24.46 9.71 -23.55
N ALA A 41 -23.24 10.09 -23.15
CA ALA A 41 -22.03 9.32 -23.47
C ALA A 41 -22.06 7.92 -22.83
N LEU A 42 -22.46 7.83 -21.57
CA LEU A 42 -22.59 6.54 -20.87
C LEU A 42 -23.66 5.64 -21.51
N SER A 43 -24.82 6.19 -21.90
CA SER A 43 -25.86 5.41 -22.58
C SER A 43 -25.39 4.87 -23.93
N ALA A 44 -24.63 5.68 -24.69
CA ALA A 44 -24.04 5.24 -25.95
C ALA A 44 -22.98 4.14 -25.76
N ALA A 45 -22.13 4.25 -24.74
CA ALA A 45 -21.05 3.28 -24.48
C ALA A 45 -21.55 1.96 -23.88
N THR A 46 -22.60 2.00 -23.05
CA THR A 46 -23.13 0.82 -22.35
C THR A 46 -24.31 0.17 -23.07
N GLY A 47 -24.95 0.87 -24.03
CA GLY A 47 -26.18 0.43 -24.67
C GLY A 47 -27.42 0.47 -23.77
N LEU A 48 -27.30 1.00 -22.56
CA LEU A 48 -28.40 1.02 -21.59
C LEU A 48 -29.44 2.08 -21.93
N SER A 49 -30.71 1.76 -21.66
CA SER A 49 -31.80 2.73 -21.74
C SER A 49 -31.60 3.86 -20.73
N LYS A 50 -32.12 5.06 -21.05
CA LYS A 50 -31.99 6.23 -20.17
C LYS A 50 -32.47 5.97 -18.74
N ASN A 51 -33.60 5.29 -18.59
CA ASN A 51 -34.20 5.01 -17.28
C ASN A 51 -33.32 4.05 -16.46
N LEU A 52 -32.81 2.99 -17.10
CA LEU A 52 -31.96 2.01 -16.42
C LEU A 52 -30.60 2.61 -16.04
N LEU A 53 -30.00 3.41 -16.92
CA LEU A 53 -28.78 4.15 -16.62
C LEU A 53 -28.98 5.13 -15.46
N SER A 54 -30.07 5.90 -15.45
CA SER A 54 -30.38 6.81 -14.34
C SER A 54 -30.56 6.09 -13.02
N HIS A 55 -31.18 4.90 -13.02
CA HIS A 55 -31.29 4.06 -11.83
C HIS A 55 -29.89 3.66 -11.30
N HIS A 56 -29.03 3.12 -12.16
CA HIS A 56 -27.67 2.70 -11.77
C HIS A 56 -26.79 3.85 -11.30
N LEU A 57 -26.83 5.00 -11.98
CA LEU A 57 -26.10 6.20 -11.57
C LEU A 57 -26.58 6.72 -10.22
N LYS A 58 -27.88 6.67 -9.94
CA LYS A 58 -28.42 7.00 -8.62
C LYS A 58 -27.88 6.05 -7.56
N THR A 59 -27.89 4.74 -7.80
CA THR A 59 -27.35 3.75 -6.85
C THR A 59 -25.87 3.97 -6.57
N LEU A 60 -25.06 4.23 -7.61
CA LEU A 60 -23.62 4.51 -7.46
C LEU A 60 -23.37 5.82 -6.70
N LYS A 61 -24.18 6.85 -6.97
CA LYS A 61 -24.14 8.12 -6.24
C LYS A 61 -24.52 7.95 -4.77
N ASP A 62 -25.61 7.22 -4.48
CA ASP A 62 -26.08 6.98 -3.12
C ASP A 62 -25.06 6.17 -2.30
N ALA A 63 -24.28 5.30 -2.95
CA ALA A 63 -23.14 4.59 -2.36
C ALA A 63 -21.89 5.47 -2.16
N GLY A 64 -21.92 6.72 -2.64
CA GLY A 64 -20.83 7.67 -2.60
C GLY A 64 -19.71 7.39 -3.62
N LEU A 65 -19.91 6.49 -4.59
CA LEU A 65 -18.86 6.10 -5.55
C LEU A 65 -18.74 7.09 -6.73
N VAL A 66 -19.82 7.83 -7.01
CA VAL A 66 -19.93 8.75 -8.14
C VAL A 66 -20.46 10.11 -7.66
N LYS A 67 -19.81 11.18 -8.11
CA LYS A 67 -20.27 12.57 -7.97
C LYS A 67 -20.98 13.01 -9.24
N VAL A 68 -21.93 13.93 -9.07
CA VAL A 68 -22.69 14.52 -10.18
C VAL A 68 -22.58 16.02 -10.09
N ASP A 69 -21.83 16.58 -11.03
CA ASP A 69 -21.66 18.02 -11.18
C ASP A 69 -22.53 18.54 -12.32
N ARG A 70 -23.06 19.75 -12.15
CA ARG A 70 -23.80 20.44 -13.21
C ARG A 70 -22.89 21.42 -13.92
N ASP A 71 -23.12 21.60 -15.21
CA ASP A 71 -22.44 22.63 -15.97
C ASP A 71 -22.64 24.01 -15.31
N PRO A 72 -21.56 24.73 -14.98
CA PRO A 72 -21.65 26.02 -14.29
C PRO A 72 -22.22 27.14 -15.18
N LEU A 73 -22.22 26.99 -16.51
CA LEU A 73 -22.66 28.01 -17.44
C LEU A 73 -24.16 27.92 -17.77
N ASP A 74 -24.68 26.71 -18.00
CA ASP A 74 -26.08 26.54 -18.45
C ASP A 74 -26.93 25.58 -17.60
N GLN A 75 -26.33 24.87 -16.63
CA GLN A 75 -26.94 23.88 -15.75
C GLN A 75 -27.74 22.75 -16.45
N ARG A 76 -27.69 22.66 -17.79
CA ARG A 76 -28.43 21.66 -18.57
C ARG A 76 -27.71 20.33 -18.62
N TRP A 77 -26.38 20.35 -18.55
CA TRP A 77 -25.57 19.14 -18.58
C TRP A 77 -25.20 18.66 -17.18
N GLN A 78 -25.28 17.34 -17.00
CA GLN A 78 -24.81 16.65 -15.80
C GLN A 78 -23.61 15.80 -16.20
N TYR A 79 -22.53 15.98 -15.45
CA TYR A 79 -21.27 15.26 -15.59
C TYR A 79 -21.09 14.34 -14.39
N HIS A 80 -20.73 13.09 -14.67
CA HIS A 80 -20.48 12.07 -13.67
C HIS A 80 -18.98 11.88 -13.54
N THR A 81 -18.48 11.99 -12.31
CA THR A 81 -17.06 11.87 -11.96
C THR A 81 -16.91 10.88 -10.81
N PRO A 82 -15.77 10.21 -10.66
CA PRO A 82 -15.55 9.31 -9.54
C PRO A 82 -15.40 10.11 -8.23
N ASP A 83 -15.93 9.59 -7.12
CA ASP A 83 -15.55 10.09 -5.80
C ASP A 83 -14.22 9.46 -5.39
N SER A 84 -13.13 10.18 -5.65
CA SER A 84 -11.77 9.70 -5.36
C SER A 84 -11.58 9.31 -3.89
N HIS A 85 -12.08 10.11 -2.95
CA HIS A 85 -11.95 9.82 -1.52
C HIS A 85 -12.67 8.52 -1.16
N ARG A 86 -13.91 8.35 -1.64
CA ARG A 86 -14.67 7.13 -1.36
C ARG A 86 -14.01 5.90 -2.00
N LEU A 87 -13.53 5.99 -3.24
CA LEU A 87 -12.86 4.88 -3.90
C LEU A 87 -11.57 4.46 -3.17
N THR A 88 -10.78 5.41 -2.68
CA THR A 88 -9.60 5.12 -1.84
C THR A 88 -9.99 4.40 -0.55
N GLU A 89 -11.07 4.82 0.10
CA GLU A 89 -11.59 4.16 1.31
C GLU A 89 -12.01 2.71 1.03
N VAL A 90 -12.73 2.47 -0.08
CA VAL A 90 -13.12 1.12 -0.51
C VAL A 90 -11.91 0.24 -0.80
N GLN A 91 -10.93 0.77 -1.54
CA GLN A 91 -9.68 0.07 -1.84
C GLN A 91 -8.95 -0.33 -0.56
N PHE A 92 -8.86 0.59 0.41
CA PHE A 92 -8.24 0.33 1.70
C PHE A 92 -8.98 -0.79 2.45
N LEU A 93 -10.30 -0.70 2.59
CA LEU A 93 -11.09 -1.72 3.28
C LEU A 93 -11.01 -3.10 2.63
N LEU A 94 -11.12 -3.15 1.30
CA LEU A 94 -11.10 -4.41 0.56
C LEU A 94 -9.72 -5.06 0.61
N SER A 95 -8.65 -4.27 0.47
CA SER A 95 -7.28 -4.77 0.58
C SER A 95 -6.95 -5.27 1.98
N HIS A 96 -7.40 -4.57 3.03
CA HIS A 96 -7.31 -5.03 4.42
C HIS A 96 -8.14 -6.30 4.65
N PHE A 97 -9.36 -6.37 4.10
CA PHE A 97 -10.23 -7.52 4.28
C PHE A 97 -9.65 -8.81 3.68
N LEU A 98 -9.15 -8.72 2.44
CA LEU A 98 -8.60 -9.85 1.68
C LEU A 98 -7.10 -10.05 1.90
N HIS A 99 -6.50 -9.36 2.87
CA HIS A 99 -5.05 -9.41 3.07
C HIS A 99 -4.58 -10.84 3.38
N PRO A 100 -3.64 -11.43 2.61
CA PRO A 100 -3.21 -12.82 2.80
C PRO A 100 -2.69 -13.13 4.21
N ALA A 101 -2.03 -12.17 4.88
CA ALA A 101 -1.55 -12.35 6.25
C ALA A 101 -2.67 -12.59 7.29
N ARG A 102 -3.94 -12.29 6.95
CA ARG A 102 -5.10 -12.60 7.79
C ARG A 102 -5.60 -14.03 7.60
N ILE A 103 -5.10 -14.75 6.61
CA ILE A 103 -5.48 -16.14 6.34
C ILE A 103 -4.67 -17.02 7.30
N GLN A 104 -5.24 -17.25 8.48
CA GLN A 104 -4.63 -18.11 9.49
C GLN A 104 -4.74 -19.58 9.08
N PRO A 105 -3.73 -20.41 9.36
CA PRO A 105 -3.88 -21.86 9.25
C PRO A 105 -5.02 -22.31 10.15
N ARG A 106 -5.74 -23.36 9.72
CA ARG A 106 -6.86 -23.91 10.49
C ARG A 106 -6.39 -24.26 11.90
N SER A 107 -6.88 -23.55 12.90
CA SER A 107 -6.74 -23.97 14.30
C SER A 107 -7.66 -25.18 14.54
N GLY A 108 -7.11 -26.28 15.07
CA GLY A 108 -7.94 -27.31 15.72
C GLY A 108 -8.61 -26.69 16.95
N ILE A 109 -9.78 -27.09 17.43
CA ILE A 109 -10.37 -28.43 17.57
C ILE A 109 -11.90 -28.28 17.58
N TYR A 110 -12.59 -28.60 16.48
CA TYR A 110 -14.03 -28.87 16.52
C TYR A 110 -14.32 -30.06 15.61
N GLY A 111 -14.07 -31.25 16.15
CA GLY A 111 -14.71 -32.49 15.70
C GLY A 111 -15.78 -32.89 16.72
N PRO A 112 -16.77 -33.73 16.36
CA PRO A 112 -17.94 -34.04 17.19
C PRO A 112 -17.65 -34.63 18.59
N HIS A 113 -16.39 -34.94 18.92
CA HIS A 113 -16.00 -35.60 20.17
C HIS A 113 -15.01 -34.82 21.05
N GLY A 114 -14.73 -33.54 20.79
CA GLY A 114 -13.97 -32.68 21.71
C GLY A 114 -12.53 -33.09 22.00
N GLN A 115 -12.02 -34.15 21.37
CA GLN A 115 -10.61 -34.50 21.41
C GLN A 115 -9.88 -33.89 20.22
N PRO A 116 -8.62 -33.43 20.39
CA PRO A 116 -7.79 -33.02 19.28
C PRO A 116 -7.68 -34.21 18.32
N ALA A 117 -8.32 -34.12 17.16
CA ALA A 117 -7.92 -34.95 16.05
C ALA A 117 -6.44 -34.60 15.81
N PRO A 118 -5.49 -35.55 15.87
CA PRO A 118 -4.13 -35.26 15.50
C PRO A 118 -4.19 -34.61 14.12
N TYR A 119 -3.63 -33.40 14.00
CA TYR A 119 -3.49 -32.76 12.70
C TYR A 119 -2.70 -33.73 11.84
N GLN A 120 -3.42 -34.48 11.00
CA GLN A 120 -2.84 -35.15 9.87
C GLN A 120 -2.75 -34.05 8.84
N PRO A 121 -1.54 -33.51 8.56
CA PRO A 121 -1.37 -32.73 7.35
C PRO A 121 -1.97 -33.58 6.22
N PRO A 122 -2.74 -32.99 5.28
CA PRO A 122 -3.19 -33.74 4.12
C PRO A 122 -1.98 -34.51 3.59
N ARG A 123 -2.11 -35.84 3.44
CA ARG A 123 -1.07 -36.70 2.84
C ARG A 123 -0.50 -35.88 1.72
N HIS A 124 0.81 -35.57 1.78
CA HIS A 124 1.52 -34.76 0.79
C HIS A 124 0.81 -34.95 -0.53
N ILE A 125 -0.04 -33.97 -0.90
CA ILE A 125 -0.45 -33.88 -2.28
C ILE A 125 0.90 -33.56 -2.89
N GLN A 126 1.50 -34.54 -3.54
CA GLN A 126 2.47 -34.29 -4.57
C GLN A 126 1.72 -33.41 -5.56
N PHE A 127 1.75 -32.11 -5.28
CA PHE A 127 1.45 -31.08 -6.24
C PHE A 127 2.63 -31.17 -7.18
N ASP A 128 2.49 -32.10 -8.12
CA ASP A 128 3.40 -32.31 -9.21
C ASP A 128 3.64 -30.94 -9.83
N LYS A 129 4.90 -30.48 -9.73
CA LYS A 129 5.76 -29.71 -10.63
C LYS A 129 5.21 -29.03 -11.91
N GLU A 130 3.92 -28.79 -12.07
CA GLU A 130 3.33 -28.24 -13.30
C GLU A 130 2.82 -26.80 -13.17
N PHE A 131 2.71 -26.22 -11.97
CA PHE A 131 2.45 -24.78 -11.81
C PHE A 131 3.35 -24.18 -10.72
N GLY A 132 4.48 -23.62 -11.15
CA GLY A 132 5.41 -22.90 -10.28
C GLY A 132 4.74 -21.66 -9.67
N MET A 133 4.54 -21.67 -8.35
CA MET A 133 4.15 -20.48 -7.59
C MET A 133 5.14 -20.28 -6.44
N THR A 134 6.01 -19.29 -6.65
CA THR A 134 6.93 -18.72 -5.66
C THR A 134 6.13 -18.00 -4.57
N SER A 135 6.57 -18.08 -3.32
CA SER A 135 6.15 -17.20 -2.23
C SER A 135 6.07 -15.74 -2.72
N THR A 136 4.87 -15.15 -2.77
CA THR A 136 4.70 -13.75 -3.21
C THR A 136 4.84 -12.83 -2.01
N LYS A 137 6.08 -12.53 -1.63
CA LYS A 137 6.42 -11.53 -0.61
C LYS A 137 5.73 -10.19 -0.91
N ILE A 138 5.36 -9.43 0.12
CA ILE A 138 4.75 -8.10 -0.03
C ILE A 138 5.82 -7.13 -0.53
N LYS A 139 5.60 -6.55 -1.71
CA LYS A 139 6.51 -5.54 -2.26
C LYS A 139 6.39 -4.23 -1.51
N MET A 140 7.53 -3.66 -1.12
CA MET A 140 7.60 -2.43 -0.34
C MET A 140 8.73 -1.53 -0.82
N ILE A 141 8.54 -0.21 -0.79
CA ILE A 141 9.57 0.76 -1.17
C ILE A 141 9.75 1.86 -0.12
N PHE A 142 11.01 2.14 0.22
CA PHE A 142 11.41 3.31 1.01
C PHE A 142 11.93 4.45 0.12
N LEU A 143 11.35 5.64 0.26
CA LEU A 143 11.70 6.82 -0.52
C LEU A 143 12.40 7.87 0.35
N CYS A 144 13.53 8.37 -0.12
CA CYS A 144 14.14 9.59 0.42
C CYS A 144 14.65 10.48 -0.73
N SER A 145 15.24 11.64 -0.44
CA SER A 145 15.78 12.50 -1.49
C SER A 145 16.92 11.82 -2.25
N GLY A 146 17.98 11.42 -1.53
CA GLY A 146 19.25 11.01 -2.14
C GLY A 146 19.45 9.51 -2.36
N ASN A 147 18.59 8.66 -1.79
CA ASN A 147 18.80 7.20 -1.65
C ASN A 147 20.25 6.80 -1.30
N SER A 148 20.78 7.53 -0.32
CA SER A 148 22.19 7.49 0.05
C SER A 148 22.39 6.99 1.48
N ALA A 149 21.45 7.30 2.39
CA ALA A 149 21.52 6.97 3.81
C ALA A 149 20.20 6.39 4.35
N ARG A 150 19.24 7.24 4.74
CA ARG A 150 17.99 6.84 5.43
C ARG A 150 17.24 5.68 4.77
N SER A 151 16.89 5.79 3.48
CA SER A 151 16.13 4.73 2.80
C SER A 151 16.95 3.46 2.55
N GLN A 152 18.29 3.57 2.48
CA GLN A 152 19.18 2.41 2.39
C GLN A 152 19.24 1.64 3.71
N MET A 153 19.37 2.36 4.83
CA MET A 153 19.29 1.76 6.18
C MET A 153 17.93 1.09 6.39
N ALA A 154 16.85 1.75 5.98
CA ALA A 154 15.50 1.21 6.11
C ALA A 154 15.30 -0.08 5.27
N GLU A 155 15.77 -0.10 4.02
CA GLU A 155 15.75 -1.31 3.18
C GLU A 155 16.49 -2.47 3.85
N ALA A 156 17.69 -2.20 4.36
CA ALA A 156 18.53 -3.21 4.99
C ALA A 156 17.91 -3.77 6.28
N PHE A 157 17.40 -2.90 7.16
CA PHE A 157 16.76 -3.32 8.41
C PHE A 157 15.49 -4.12 8.16
N LEU A 158 14.62 -3.69 7.26
CA LEU A 158 13.38 -4.43 7.02
C LEU A 158 13.66 -5.79 6.37
N ARG A 159 14.64 -5.87 5.46
CA ARG A 159 15.07 -7.15 4.90
C ARG A 159 15.65 -8.08 5.98
N HIS A 160 16.38 -7.52 6.94
CA HIS A 160 16.93 -8.28 8.06
C HIS A 160 15.83 -8.81 9.00
N HIS A 161 14.85 -7.97 9.36
CA HIS A 161 13.82 -8.33 10.34
C HIS A 161 12.65 -9.13 9.78
N ALA A 162 12.26 -8.88 8.53
CA ALA A 162 11.06 -9.45 7.93
C ALA A 162 11.25 -9.76 6.43
N GLY A 163 12.46 -10.16 6.05
CA GLY A 163 12.81 -10.46 4.66
C GLY A 163 12.04 -11.63 4.06
N ASP A 164 11.45 -12.52 4.85
CA ASP A 164 10.61 -13.62 4.38
C ASP A 164 9.19 -13.18 4.01
N ASP A 165 8.71 -12.09 4.62
CA ASP A 165 7.38 -11.53 4.37
C ASP A 165 7.41 -10.40 3.33
N PHE A 166 8.52 -9.67 3.24
CA PHE A 166 8.65 -8.49 2.39
C PHE A 166 9.72 -8.61 1.30
N GLU A 167 9.37 -8.11 0.11
CA GLU A 167 10.30 -7.81 -0.96
C GLU A 167 10.60 -6.31 -0.93
N VAL A 168 11.73 -5.96 -0.33
CA VAL A 168 12.03 -4.57 0.07
C VAL A 168 12.92 -3.87 -0.94
N TYR A 169 12.51 -2.66 -1.29
CA TYR A 169 13.18 -1.73 -2.19
C TYR A 169 13.43 -0.38 -1.51
N SER A 170 14.37 0.39 -2.06
CA SER A 170 14.53 1.81 -1.75
C SER A 170 14.89 2.59 -3.00
N ALA A 171 14.51 3.88 -3.02
CA ALA A 171 14.82 4.77 -4.12
C ALA A 171 14.90 6.24 -3.70
N GLY A 172 15.44 7.05 -4.61
CA GLY A 172 15.71 8.47 -4.43
C GLY A 172 14.98 9.32 -5.46
N THR A 173 14.43 10.47 -5.06
CA THR A 173 13.94 11.47 -6.02
C THR A 173 15.11 12.07 -6.81
N GLU A 174 16.25 12.27 -6.14
CA GLU A 174 17.51 12.76 -6.69
C GLU A 174 18.69 11.92 -6.18
N PRO A 175 18.95 10.73 -6.73
CA PRO A 175 19.99 9.82 -6.24
C PRO A 175 21.39 10.46 -6.18
N LYS A 176 22.08 10.31 -5.04
CA LYS A 176 23.40 10.93 -4.78
C LYS A 176 24.54 9.92 -4.66
N GLY A 177 24.30 8.65 -4.93
CA GLY A 177 25.24 7.57 -4.66
C GLY A 177 25.19 7.10 -3.20
N MET A 178 25.82 5.98 -2.90
CA MET A 178 25.82 5.40 -1.55
C MET A 178 26.77 6.17 -0.62
N ASN A 179 26.30 6.57 0.57
CA ASN A 179 27.14 7.26 1.53
C ASN A 179 28.04 6.26 2.30
N PRO A 180 29.37 6.43 2.34
CA PRO A 180 30.27 5.53 3.05
C PRO A 180 29.96 5.38 4.55
N TYR A 181 29.49 6.44 5.21
CA TYR A 181 29.11 6.39 6.63
C TYR A 181 27.85 5.55 6.86
N THR A 182 26.99 5.39 5.85
CA THR A 182 25.85 4.46 5.93
C THR A 182 26.33 3.02 6.00
N VAL A 183 27.23 2.65 5.09
CA VAL A 183 27.82 1.31 5.06
C VAL A 183 28.55 1.02 6.38
N ARG A 184 29.41 1.95 6.84
CA ARG A 184 30.12 1.82 8.13
C ARG A 184 29.17 1.65 9.32
N ALA A 185 28.13 2.48 9.41
CA ALA A 185 27.18 2.40 10.52
C ALA A 185 26.37 1.10 10.52
N MET A 186 26.06 0.52 9.35
CA MET A 186 25.33 -0.75 9.25
C MET A 186 26.24 -1.96 9.50
N ASP A 187 27.50 -1.89 9.04
CA ASP A 187 28.53 -2.92 9.26
C ASP A 187 28.84 -3.13 10.75
N GLU A 188 28.78 -2.07 11.57
CA GLU A 188 28.89 -2.19 13.05
C GLU A 188 27.86 -3.12 13.68
N LEU A 189 26.70 -3.30 13.03
CA LEU A 189 25.64 -4.22 13.47
C LEU A 189 25.69 -5.56 12.73
N GLY A 190 26.67 -5.77 11.85
CA GLY A 190 26.77 -6.97 11.00
C GLY A 190 25.66 -7.08 9.96
N ILE A 191 25.03 -5.97 9.57
CA ILE A 191 23.98 -5.98 8.54
C ILE A 191 24.62 -5.80 7.16
N ASP A 192 24.50 -6.83 6.33
CA ASP A 192 25.04 -6.83 4.97
C ASP A 192 24.31 -5.81 4.07
N MET A 193 25.10 -4.97 3.39
CA MET A 193 24.65 -3.99 2.40
C MET A 193 25.26 -4.22 1.00
N SER A 194 25.94 -5.34 0.76
CA SER A 194 26.70 -5.60 -0.47
C SER A 194 25.86 -5.52 -1.76
N GLY A 195 24.57 -5.85 -1.70
CA GLY A 195 23.63 -5.74 -2.83
C GLY A 195 22.97 -4.37 -2.98
N HIS A 196 23.26 -3.41 -2.11
CA HIS A 196 22.62 -2.10 -2.11
C HIS A 196 23.32 -1.14 -3.07
N HIS A 197 22.55 -0.30 -3.73
CA HIS A 197 23.05 0.83 -4.50
C HIS A 197 22.01 1.94 -4.53
N SER A 198 22.44 3.15 -4.87
CA SER A 198 21.58 4.31 -5.01
C SER A 198 20.83 4.27 -6.35
N LYS A 199 19.49 4.27 -6.31
CA LYS A 199 18.59 4.06 -7.46
C LYS A 199 17.57 5.18 -7.53
N SER A 200 17.16 5.55 -8.75
CA SER A 200 16.13 6.57 -8.96
C SER A 200 14.75 6.00 -8.76
N VAL A 201 13.87 6.80 -8.15
CA VAL A 201 12.44 6.49 -8.02
C VAL A 201 11.80 6.22 -9.39
N ARG A 202 12.34 6.83 -10.46
CA ARG A 202 11.87 6.66 -11.84
C ARG A 202 11.98 5.23 -12.36
N GLU A 203 12.90 4.43 -11.83
CA GLU A 203 13.09 3.02 -12.23
C GLU A 203 11.88 2.15 -11.86
N PHE A 204 11.06 2.61 -10.93
CA PHE A 204 9.93 1.85 -10.38
C PHE A 204 8.56 2.31 -10.93
N LEU A 205 8.51 3.46 -11.59
CA LEU A 205 7.25 4.06 -12.05
C LEU A 205 6.65 3.24 -13.20
N GLY A 206 5.38 2.82 -13.06
CA GLY A 206 4.61 2.18 -14.13
C GLY A 206 4.86 0.69 -14.39
N HIS A 207 5.84 0.08 -13.70
CA HIS A 207 6.22 -1.33 -13.90
C HIS A 207 6.20 -2.18 -12.63
N MET A 208 6.13 -1.54 -11.46
CA MET A 208 6.01 -2.22 -10.16
C MET A 208 4.87 -1.63 -9.32
N ASN A 209 4.21 -2.52 -8.58
CA ASN A 209 3.17 -2.17 -7.62
C ASN A 209 3.67 -2.51 -6.22
N PHE A 210 3.58 -1.54 -5.31
CA PHE A 210 3.96 -1.72 -3.92
C PHE A 210 2.73 -1.83 -3.02
N GLY A 211 2.77 -2.77 -2.08
CA GLY A 211 1.80 -2.85 -0.98
C GLY A 211 2.04 -1.75 0.06
N TYR A 212 3.29 -1.31 0.20
CA TYR A 212 3.69 -0.20 1.08
C TYR A 212 4.67 0.74 0.38
N VAL A 213 4.38 2.04 0.46
CA VAL A 213 5.28 3.12 0.06
C VAL A 213 5.55 3.95 1.30
N ILE A 214 6.82 4.02 1.72
CA ILE A 214 7.20 4.76 2.92
C ILE A 214 8.20 5.85 2.58
N THR A 215 7.82 7.09 2.79
CA THR A 215 8.73 8.24 2.69
C THR A 215 9.45 8.41 4.03
N VAL A 216 10.78 8.57 3.99
CA VAL A 216 11.62 8.66 5.19
C VAL A 216 12.25 10.05 5.40
N CYS A 217 11.79 11.04 4.63
CA CYS A 217 12.13 12.44 4.80
C CYS A 217 11.07 13.36 4.16
N ASP A 218 10.93 14.57 4.69
CA ASP A 218 9.89 15.52 4.29
C ASP A 218 10.00 15.90 2.80
N ASP A 219 11.22 16.10 2.30
CA ASP A 219 11.44 16.40 0.88
C ASP A 219 10.99 15.27 -0.06
N ALA A 220 11.05 14.01 0.39
CA ALA A 220 10.55 12.88 -0.41
C ALA A 220 9.03 12.74 -0.31
N GLU A 221 8.42 13.17 0.80
CA GLU A 221 6.97 13.27 0.95
C GLU A 221 6.39 14.32 0.01
N GLU A 222 6.97 15.51 0.00
CA GLU A 222 6.54 16.62 -0.85
C GLU A 222 6.69 16.31 -2.34
N ASN A 223 7.76 15.59 -2.70
CA ASN A 223 8.08 15.24 -4.09
C ASN A 223 7.68 13.80 -4.45
N CYS A 224 6.84 13.13 -3.64
CA CYS A 224 6.43 11.76 -3.91
C CYS A 224 5.62 11.69 -5.22
N PRO A 225 6.01 10.84 -6.19
CA PRO A 225 5.26 10.69 -7.44
C PRO A 225 3.80 10.31 -7.18
N ALA A 226 2.85 11.04 -7.78
CA ALA A 226 1.42 10.85 -7.53
C ALA A 226 0.92 9.43 -7.82
N VAL A 227 1.59 8.67 -8.69
CA VAL A 227 1.30 7.26 -8.96
C VAL A 227 1.46 6.38 -7.72
N PHE A 228 2.31 6.75 -6.77
CA PHE A 228 2.46 6.01 -5.52
C PHE A 228 1.41 6.35 -4.47
N LEU A 229 0.75 7.51 -4.59
CA LEU A 229 -0.37 7.87 -3.72
C LEU A 229 -1.61 7.01 -4.01
N SER A 230 -1.69 6.38 -5.19
CA SER A 230 -2.74 5.42 -5.54
C SER A 230 -2.32 3.95 -5.35
N GLN A 231 -1.08 3.68 -4.91
CA GLN A 231 -0.56 2.34 -4.67
C GLN A 231 -0.45 2.03 -3.17
N GLY A 232 -1.02 0.89 -2.77
CA GLY A 232 -0.82 0.32 -1.43
C GLY A 232 -1.14 1.28 -0.28
N GLN A 233 -0.45 1.11 0.84
CA GLN A 233 -0.47 2.05 1.96
C GLN A 233 0.71 3.02 1.86
N HIS A 234 0.41 4.31 1.97
CA HIS A 234 1.42 5.36 2.05
C HIS A 234 1.66 5.75 3.51
N LEU A 235 2.91 5.69 3.96
CA LEU A 235 3.33 6.09 5.30
C LEU A 235 4.47 7.10 5.21
N HIS A 236 4.52 8.01 6.18
CA HIS A 236 5.58 9.00 6.27
C HIS A 236 6.28 8.94 7.63
N TRP A 237 7.59 8.72 7.63
CA TRP A 237 8.44 8.72 8.83
C TRP A 237 9.56 9.74 8.66
N SER A 238 9.43 10.90 9.30
CA SER A 238 10.47 11.94 9.20
C SER A 238 11.70 11.59 10.03
N PHE A 239 12.86 11.54 9.37
CA PHE A 239 14.17 11.41 10.02
C PHE A 239 15.12 12.53 9.55
N GLU A 240 15.91 13.04 10.50
CA GLU A 240 16.99 13.99 10.22
C GLU A 240 17.95 13.42 9.16
N ASP A 241 18.47 14.28 8.28
CA ASP A 241 19.45 13.86 7.28
C ASP A 241 20.86 13.79 7.89
N PRO A 242 21.41 12.60 8.15
CA PRO A 242 22.73 12.49 8.77
C PRO A 242 23.85 12.98 7.86
N ALA A 243 23.60 13.06 6.54
CA ALA A 243 24.57 13.58 5.57
C ALA A 243 24.82 15.09 5.69
N LYS A 244 23.98 15.82 6.45
CA LYS A 244 24.19 17.24 6.77
C LYS A 244 25.11 17.46 7.96
N ALA A 245 25.48 16.40 8.68
CA ALA A 245 26.41 16.49 9.80
C ALA A 245 27.78 16.98 9.33
N ALA A 246 28.39 17.88 10.11
CA ALA A 246 29.74 18.38 9.91
C ALA A 246 30.52 18.25 11.22
N GLY A 247 31.82 18.01 11.12
CA GLY A 247 32.70 17.79 12.27
C GLY A 247 33.77 16.75 11.96
N SER A 248 34.31 16.16 13.01
CA SER A 248 35.21 15.02 12.93
C SER A 248 34.51 13.76 12.38
N ASP A 249 35.30 12.80 11.89
CA ASP A 249 34.81 11.51 11.37
C ASP A 249 33.89 10.80 12.39
N GLU A 250 34.25 10.84 13.67
CA GLU A 250 33.48 10.21 14.75
C GLU A 250 32.18 10.96 15.05
N GLU A 251 32.17 12.31 14.99
CA GLU A 251 30.95 13.09 15.19
C GLU A 251 29.94 12.86 14.05
N VAL A 252 30.43 12.80 12.81
CA VAL A 252 29.60 12.46 11.65
C VAL A 252 29.07 11.04 11.80
N LEU A 253 29.93 10.05 12.08
CA LEU A 253 29.51 8.67 12.25
C LEU A 253 28.50 8.51 13.40
N ALA A 254 28.67 9.21 14.52
CA ALA A 254 27.72 9.22 15.63
C ALA A 254 26.33 9.71 15.20
N LYS A 255 26.23 10.69 14.30
CA LYS A 255 24.95 11.12 13.72
C LYS A 255 24.33 10.03 12.84
N PHE A 256 25.13 9.35 12.02
CA PHE A 256 24.64 8.20 11.25
C PHE A 256 24.13 7.08 12.16
N ARG A 257 24.84 6.75 13.26
CA ARG A 257 24.38 5.77 14.26
C ARG A 257 23.05 6.19 14.90
N GLY A 258 22.92 7.46 15.29
CA GLY A 258 21.68 7.96 15.89
C GLY A 258 20.47 7.81 14.97
N VAL A 259 20.62 8.16 13.68
CA VAL A 259 19.55 8.00 12.69
C VAL A 259 19.30 6.51 12.36
N ARG A 260 20.35 5.70 12.24
CA ARG A 260 20.27 4.24 12.05
C ARG A 260 19.40 3.61 13.13
N ASP A 261 19.67 3.92 14.40
CA ASP A 261 18.97 3.31 15.53
C ASP A 261 17.51 3.77 15.59
N GLN A 262 17.23 5.04 15.26
CA GLN A 262 15.86 5.54 15.13
C GLN A 262 15.06 4.80 14.04
N ILE A 263 15.68 4.58 12.87
CA ILE A 263 15.05 3.85 11.76
C ILE A 263 14.76 2.41 12.18
N ASN A 264 15.74 1.73 12.79
CA ASN A 264 15.59 0.36 13.26
C ASN A 264 14.43 0.22 14.26
N ASN A 265 14.39 1.09 15.26
CA ASN A 265 13.34 1.12 16.27
C ASN A 265 11.97 1.38 15.65
N ARG A 266 11.89 2.29 14.66
CA ARG A 266 10.62 2.58 13.97
C ARG A 266 10.12 1.37 13.18
N ILE A 267 11.00 0.67 12.46
CA ILE A 267 10.66 -0.55 11.71
C ILE A 267 10.14 -1.63 12.65
N GLN A 268 10.85 -1.89 13.75
CA GLN A 268 10.45 -2.89 14.75
C GLN A 268 9.08 -2.56 15.38
N ALA A 269 8.86 -1.30 15.75
CA ALA A 269 7.57 -0.85 16.26
C ALA A 269 6.45 -1.03 15.22
N TRP A 270 6.73 -0.70 13.96
CA TRP A 270 5.76 -0.88 12.87
C TRP A 270 5.43 -2.35 12.59
N LEU A 271 6.43 -3.25 12.60
CA LEU A 271 6.19 -4.69 12.48
C LEU A 271 5.32 -5.22 13.63
N THR A 272 5.60 -4.78 14.87
CA THR A 272 4.78 -5.11 16.04
C THR A 272 3.34 -4.59 15.90
N GLU A 273 3.15 -3.37 15.37
CA GLU A 273 1.83 -2.81 15.06
C GLU A 273 1.09 -3.70 14.05
N LEU A 274 1.76 -4.16 12.99
CA LEU A 274 1.19 -5.05 11.98
C LEU A 274 0.76 -6.40 12.56
N GLU A 275 1.59 -7.02 13.39
CA GLU A 275 1.28 -8.28 14.08
C GLU A 275 0.10 -8.12 15.06
N THR A 276 0.04 -6.98 15.76
CA THR A 276 -1.07 -6.66 16.66
C THR A 276 -2.37 -6.51 15.88
N ILE A 277 -2.34 -5.83 14.74
CA ILE A 277 -3.51 -5.69 13.85
C ILE A 277 -3.91 -7.06 13.28
N ALA A 278 -2.95 -7.91 12.94
CA ALA A 278 -3.21 -9.26 12.44
C ALA A 278 -3.81 -10.19 13.50
N SER A 279 -3.43 -10.02 14.77
CA SER A 279 -3.94 -10.84 15.89
C SER A 279 -5.29 -10.36 16.47
N LEU A 280 -5.67 -9.11 16.20
CA LEU A 280 -6.99 -8.56 16.57
C LEU A 280 -8.10 -8.84 15.54
N ASN A 281 -7.77 -9.43 14.39
CA ASN A 281 -8.66 -9.61 13.23
C ASN A 281 -8.80 -11.06 12.77
#